data_AF-A0A821XMZ1-F1
#
_entry.id   AF-A0A821XMZ1-F1
#
_cell.length_a   1.000
_cell.length_b   1.000
_cell.length_c   1.000
_cell.angle_alpha   90.00
_cell.angle_beta   90.00
_cell.angle_gamma   90.00
#
_symmetry.space_group_name_H-M   'P 1'
#
loop_
_entity.id
_entity.type
_entity.pdbx_description
1 polymer ?
#
loop_
_entity_poly.entity_id
_entity_poly.type
_entity_poly.pdbx_seq_one_letter_code
_entity_poly.pdbx_strand_id
1 'polypeptide(L)'
;MADILTEREVLVDVLALYKDFPCLWDTSHELYCNRDARNRALQIPRDCHSRFDRSITVNDVKKKIENMRAAYRQVSAWLVTAAAL
;
A
#
# COMPACT_ATOMS: atom_id res chain seq x y z
N MET A 1 -19.45 -10.67 18.64
CA MET A 1 -18.47 -11.58 18.03
C MET A 1 -17.32 -10.71 17.56
N ALA A 2 -16.16 -10.77 18.23
CA ALA A 2 -14.98 -10.06 17.74
C ALA A 2 -14.53 -10.81 16.48
N ASP A 3 -14.78 -10.21 15.32
CA ASP A 3 -14.37 -10.80 14.05
C ASP A 3 -12.84 -10.85 14.05
N ILE A 4 -12.28 -12.05 13.87
CA ILE A 4 -10.83 -12.23 13.83
C ILE A 4 -10.39 -11.70 12.47
N LEU A 5 -10.04 -10.41 12.41
CA LEU A 5 -9.49 -9.79 11.20
C LEU A 5 -8.24 -10.55 10.78
N THR A 6 -8.27 -11.13 9.58
CA THR A 6 -7.08 -11.73 9.00
C THR A 6 -6.15 -10.66 8.45
N GLU A 7 -4.84 -10.95 8.41
CA GLU A 7 -3.86 -10.04 7.80
C GLU A 7 -4.25 -9.70 6.36
N ARG A 8 -4.80 -10.66 5.61
CA ARG A 8 -5.24 -10.45 4.23
C ARG A 8 -6.35 -9.41 4.12
N GLU A 9 -7.37 -9.48 4.95
CA GLU A 9 -8.49 -8.53 4.92
C GLU A 9 -8.01 -7.10 5.22
N VAL A 10 -7.15 -6.97 6.22
CA VAL A 10 -6.54 -5.68 6.57
C VAL A 10 -5.68 -5.13 5.44
N LEU A 11 -4.95 -6.00 4.71
CA LEU A 11 -4.18 -5.57 3.55
C LEU A 11 -5.07 -5.14 2.38
N VAL A 12 -6.24 -5.75 2.19
CA VAL A 12 -7.23 -5.30 1.20
C VAL A 12 -7.75 -3.90 1.55
N ASP A 13 -8.08 -3.65 2.81
CA ASP A 13 -8.49 -2.33 3.28
C ASP A 13 -7.38 -1.28 3.10
N VAL A 14 -6.15 -1.63 3.44
CA VAL A 14 -4.96 -0.77 3.23
C VAL A 14 -4.78 -0.43 1.75
N LEU A 15 -4.96 -1.40 0.84
CA LEU A 15 -4.85 -1.18 -0.60
C LEU A 15 -5.97 -0.29 -1.13
N ALA A 16 -7.19 -0.47 -0.64
CA ALA A 16 -8.33 0.39 -0.98
C ALA A 16 -8.05 1.84 -0.59
N LEU A 17 -7.64 2.07 0.67
CA LEU A 17 -7.25 3.40 1.15
C LEU A 17 -6.11 3.99 0.34
N TYR A 18 -5.06 3.21 0.10
CA TYR A 18 -3.89 3.66 -0.67
C TYR A 18 -4.26 4.10 -2.10
N LYS A 19 -5.23 3.44 -2.76
CA LYS A 19 -5.73 3.84 -4.08
C LYS A 19 -6.36 5.25 -4.04
N ASP A 20 -7.06 5.58 -2.97
CA ASP A 20 -7.75 6.87 -2.79
C ASP A 20 -6.80 8.05 -2.46
N PHE A 21 -5.50 7.80 -2.30
CA PHE A 21 -4.48 8.83 -2.11
C PHE A 21 -3.53 8.95 -3.31
N PRO A 22 -3.91 9.66 -4.39
CA PRO A 22 -3.07 9.86 -5.56
C PRO A 22 -1.68 10.42 -5.25
N CYS A 23 -1.55 11.26 -4.22
CA CYS A 23 -0.26 11.78 -3.76
C CYS A 23 0.77 10.69 -3.37
N LEU A 24 0.34 9.44 -3.16
CA LEU A 24 1.24 8.32 -2.85
C LEU A 24 1.76 7.58 -4.08
N TRP A 25 1.08 7.66 -5.22
CA TRP A 25 1.33 6.78 -6.37
C TRP A 25 1.27 7.46 -7.73
N ASP A 26 0.53 8.54 -7.87
CA ASP A 26 0.44 9.33 -9.09
C ASP A 26 1.55 10.39 -9.12
N THR A 27 2.51 10.21 -10.03
CA THR A 27 3.63 11.14 -10.23
C THR A 27 3.19 12.49 -10.79
N SER A 28 2.02 12.57 -11.41
CA SER A 28 1.45 13.80 -11.97
C SER A 28 0.68 14.63 -10.93
N HIS A 29 0.40 14.06 -9.76
CA HIS A 29 -0.32 14.76 -8.71
C HIS A 29 0.57 15.82 -8.04
N GLU A 30 0.06 17.03 -7.85
CA GLU A 30 0.82 18.17 -7.30
C GLU A 30 1.49 17.85 -5.94
N LEU A 31 0.77 17.15 -5.08
CA LEU A 31 1.26 16.74 -3.75
C LEU A 31 2.21 15.52 -3.76
N TYR A 32 2.54 14.95 -4.92
CA TYR A 32 3.42 13.77 -5.02
C TYR A 32 4.85 14.05 -4.51
N CYS A 33 5.37 15.25 -4.77
CA CYS A 33 6.68 15.66 -4.26
C CYS A 33 6.63 16.20 -2.82
N ASN A 34 5.43 16.41 -2.26
CA ASN A 34 5.25 16.97 -0.93
C ASN A 34 5.40 15.88 0.15
N ARG A 35 6.52 15.91 0.88
CA ARG A 35 6.85 14.95 1.93
C ARG A 35 5.80 14.90 3.04
N ASP A 36 5.29 16.04 3.47
CA ASP A 36 4.33 16.13 4.58
C ASP A 36 2.94 15.65 4.16
N ALA A 37 2.51 15.96 2.94
CA ALA A 37 1.28 15.42 2.37
C ALA A 37 1.34 13.89 2.29
N ARG A 38 2.45 13.34 1.80
CA ARG A 38 2.66 11.89 1.71
C ARG A 38 2.72 11.20 3.07
N ASN A 39 3.42 11.80 4.03
CA ASN A 39 3.47 11.25 5.38
C ASN A 39 2.09 11.23 6.02
N ARG A 40 1.29 12.29 5.87
CA ARG A 40 -0.11 12.34 6.35
C ARG A 40 -0.97 11.28 5.67
N ALA A 41 -0.89 11.16 4.35
CA ALA A 41 -1.64 10.13 3.62
C ALA A 41 -1.24 8.70 4.03
N LEU A 42 0.03 8.43 4.32
CA LEU A 42 0.49 7.12 4.81
C LEU A 42 0.05 6.82 6.26
N GLN A 43 -0.34 7.81 7.07
CA GLN A 43 -0.87 7.54 8.40
C GLN A 43 -2.22 6.81 8.35
N ILE A 44 -3.04 7.10 7.35
CA ILE A 44 -4.39 6.53 7.23
C ILE A 44 -4.36 5.00 7.02
N PRO A 45 -3.60 4.46 6.04
CA PRO A 45 -3.43 3.01 5.93
C PRO A 45 -2.69 2.39 7.13
N ARG A 46 -1.80 3.13 7.80
CA ARG A 46 -1.16 2.68 9.04
C ARG A 46 -2.14 2.54 10.20
N ASP A 47 -3.08 3.48 10.34
CA ASP A 47 -4.13 3.40 11.35
C ASP A 47 -5.06 2.21 11.07
N CYS A 48 -5.39 1.97 9.81
CA CYS A 48 -6.13 0.78 9.40
C CYS A 48 -5.38 -0.50 9.79
N HIS A 49 -4.09 -0.61 9.46
CA HIS A 49 -3.28 -1.78 9.79
C HIS A 49 -3.06 -1.96 11.30
N SER A 50 -3.11 -0.87 12.08
CA SER A 50 -2.99 -0.92 13.53
C SER A 50 -4.13 -1.68 14.23
N ARG A 51 -5.24 -1.91 13.51
CA ARG A 51 -6.35 -2.77 13.95
C ARG A 51 -5.94 -4.24 14.05
N PHE A 52 -4.96 -4.66 13.25
CA PHE A 52 -4.39 -6.01 13.25
C PHE A 52 -3.08 -6.08 14.05
N ASP A 53 -2.15 -5.16 13.78
CA ASP A 53 -0.87 -5.07 14.47
C ASP A 53 -0.66 -3.67 15.04
N ARG A 54 -0.87 -3.53 16.34
CA ARG A 54 -0.79 -2.24 17.04
C ARG A 54 0.64 -1.66 17.08
N SER A 55 1.67 -2.47 16.83
CA SER A 55 3.08 -2.03 16.81
C SER A 55 3.53 -1.48 15.46
N ILE A 56 2.68 -1.55 14.43
CA ILE A 56 3.07 -1.16 13.08
C ILE A 56 3.39 0.33 12.94
N THR A 57 4.53 0.62 12.31
CA THR A 57 4.94 2.00 12.00
C THR A 57 4.55 2.40 10.58
N VAL A 58 4.55 3.71 10.30
CA VAL A 58 4.37 4.25 8.95
C VAL A 58 5.42 3.69 7.98
N ASN A 59 6.64 3.43 8.47
CA ASN A 59 7.71 2.86 7.66
C ASN A 59 7.44 1.40 7.27
N ASP A 60 6.81 0.63 8.15
CA ASP A 60 6.46 -0.77 7.88
C ASP A 60 5.36 -0.86 6.82
N VAL A 61 4.33 -0.02 6.92
CA VAL A 61 3.29 0.09 5.88
C VAL A 61 3.90 0.53 4.55
N LYS A 62 4.81 1.51 4.57
CA LYS A 62 5.52 1.94 3.37
C LYS A 62 6.31 0.80 2.74
N LYS A 63 7.04 0.01 3.53
CA LYS A 63 7.75 -1.19 3.05
C LYS A 63 6.77 -2.23 2.49
N LYS A 64 5.63 -2.46 3.15
CA LYS A 64 4.60 -3.40 2.69
C LYS A 64 4.06 -3.00 1.31
N ILE A 65 3.73 -1.72 1.13
CA ILE A 65 3.27 -1.17 -0.14
C ILE A 65 4.35 -1.32 -1.23
N GLU A 66 5.61 -1.02 -0.93
CA GLU A 66 6.69 -1.17 -1.92
C GLU A 66 6.91 -2.65 -2.28
N ASN A 67 6.85 -3.56 -1.30
CA ASN A 67 6.93 -4.99 -1.56
C ASN A 67 5.78 -5.46 -2.46
N MET A 68 4.55 -4.98 -2.23
CA MET A 68 3.40 -5.28 -3.09
C MET A 68 3.60 -4.75 -4.52
N ARG A 69 4.10 -3.53 -4.67
CA ARG A 69 4.44 -2.96 -5.99
C ARG A 69 5.52 -3.79 -6.68
N ALA A 70 6.57 -4.17 -5.97
CA ALA A 70 7.65 -4.97 -6.51
C ALA A 70 7.16 -6.34 -6.99
N ALA A 71 6.34 -7.03 -6.18
CA ALA A 71 5.71 -8.27 -6.55
C ALA A 71 4.81 -8.12 -7.79
N TYR A 72 4.00 -7.05 -7.85
CA TYR A 72 3.17 -6.76 -9.02
C TYR A 72 4.00 -6.52 -10.28
N ARG A 73 5.07 -5.71 -10.18
CA ARG A 73 6.00 -5.46 -11.30
C ARG A 73 6.64 -6.76 -11.78
N GLN A 74 7.11 -7.60 -10.86
CA GLN A 74 7.70 -8.89 -11.18
C GLN A 74 6.73 -9.81 -11.93
N VAL A 75 5.51 -9.98 -11.42
CA VAL A 75 4.47 -10.80 -12.07
C VAL A 75 4.11 -10.22 -13.44
N SER A 76 3.97 -8.90 -13.55
CA SER A 76 3.67 -8.25 -14.82
C SER A 76 4.78 -8.47 -15.87
N ALA A 77 6.05 -8.42 -15.46
CA ALA A 77 7.17 -8.73 -16.33
C ALA A 77 7.15 -10.19 -16.79
N TRP A 78 6.81 -11.12 -15.89
CA TRP A 78 6.70 -12.55 -16.24
C TRP A 78 5.59 -12.80 -17.26
N LEU A 79 4.45 -12.13 -17.12
CA LEU A 79 3.34 -12.26 -18.08
C LEU A 79 3.70 -11.74 -19.46
N VAL A 80 4.41 -10.60 -19.54
CA VAL A 80 4.87 -10.04 -20.83
C VAL A 80 5.88 -10.98 -21.49
N THR A 81 6.84 -11.52 -20.74
CA THR A 81 7.84 -12.46 -21.27
C THR A 81 7.21 -13.79 -21.67
N ALA A 82 6.25 -14.31 -20.90
CA ALA A 82 5.55 -15.55 -21.20
C ALA A 82 4.62 -15.42 -22.42
N ALA A 83 4.03 -14.23 -22.65
CA ALA A 83 3.22 -13.97 -23.84
C ALA A 83 4.06 -13.72 -25.12
N ALA A 84 5.38 -13.52 -24.96
CA ALA A 84 6.31 -13.32 -26.07
C ALA A 84 7.01 -14.62 -26.54
N LEU A 85 6.72 -15.76 -25.88
CA LEU A 85 7.18 -17.11 -26.24
C LEU A 85 6.02 -17.91 -26.87
#